data_AF-J3K4Z7-F1
#
_entry.id   AF-J3K4Z7-F1
#
_cell.length_a   1.000
_cell.length_b   1.000
_cell.length_c   1.000
_cell.angle_alpha   90.00
_cell.angle_beta   90.00
_cell.angle_gamma   90.00
#
_symmetry.space_group_name_H-M   'P 1'
#
loop_
_entity.id
_entity.type
_entity.pdbx_description
1 polymer ?
#
loop_
_entity_poly.entity_id
_entity_poly.type
_entity_poly.pdbx_seq_one_letter_code
_entity_poly.pdbx_strand_id
1 'polypeptide(L)'
;MDKVQAFGKNFSATFSPFAARTQQFVKEQLGQAEDKTQLPDDYTELEKRVDALKSVHQKLLQVTSQYSNEAYDYPPNIRESFNDLGRTISEKVQLLSHATSPAEAQAALTAPPSAKPQPKTFSHAIARAALAGSQMLSQAHTDAAEDPLAVGLEKFALASEKVGEARLTQDAQIQSRFLAGWNTTLNTNLMFATKARRNVENSRLMLDSVKASKGASRGDIDNLTEEARSEIEQAEDEFVGQTEEAVGVMKNVLDTPEPLRNLADLVAAQLEYHKKAYEILSELAPVIDGLQVEQEANYRKSREGA
;
A
#
# COMPACT_ATOMS: atom_id res chain seq x y z
N MET A 1 42.25 15.18 -50.39
CA MET A 1 42.39 14.69 -49.00
C MET A 1 41.77 15.73 -48.06
N ASP A 2 40.44 15.89 -48.08
CA ASP A 2 39.79 17.02 -47.37
C ASP A 2 38.37 16.70 -46.85
N LYS A 3 38.06 15.42 -46.63
CA LYS A 3 36.73 14.99 -46.12
C LYS A 3 36.78 14.06 -44.90
N VAL A 4 37.95 13.82 -44.32
CA VAL A 4 38.10 12.93 -43.13
C VAL A 4 38.40 13.74 -41.85
N GLN A 5 38.72 15.03 -41.95
CA GLN A 5 39.10 15.86 -40.81
C GLN A 5 37.91 16.53 -40.07
N ALA A 6 36.69 16.43 -40.62
CA ALA A 6 35.49 17.01 -40.04
C ALA A 6 34.72 16.05 -39.10
N PHE A 7 35.08 14.76 -39.05
CA PHE A 7 34.33 13.77 -38.26
C PHE A 7 34.78 13.70 -36.78
N GLY A 8 35.95 14.22 -36.44
CA GLY A 8 36.52 14.14 -35.08
C GLY A 8 36.26 15.35 -34.17
N LYS A 9 35.80 16.49 -34.70
CA LYS A 9 35.66 17.74 -33.93
C LYS A 9 34.30 17.92 -33.24
N ASN A 10 33.30 17.11 -33.58
CA ASN A 10 31.95 17.20 -32.98
C ASN A 10 31.68 16.16 -31.88
N PHE A 11 32.64 15.28 -31.57
CA PHE A 11 32.48 14.26 -30.52
C PHE A 11 33.01 14.70 -29.14
N SER A 12 33.83 15.76 -29.04
CA SER A 12 34.39 16.20 -27.74
C SER A 12 33.50 17.22 -27.00
N ALA A 13 32.65 17.98 -27.70
CA ALA A 13 31.81 19.00 -27.09
C ALA A 13 30.70 18.42 -26.20
N THR A 14 30.21 17.22 -26.50
CA THR A 14 29.11 16.58 -25.74
C THR A 14 29.61 15.76 -24.53
N PHE A 15 30.89 15.36 -24.51
CA PHE A 15 31.49 14.64 -23.37
C PHE A 15 32.03 15.57 -22.26
N SER A 16 32.17 16.87 -22.54
CA SER A 16 32.80 17.85 -21.65
C SER A 16 31.97 18.24 -20.40
N PRO A 17 30.65 18.52 -20.48
CA PRO A 17 29.88 18.98 -19.31
C PRO A 17 29.72 17.90 -18.25
N PHE A 18 29.53 16.64 -18.67
CA PHE A 18 29.39 15.51 -17.76
C PHE A 18 30.69 15.20 -17.01
N ALA A 19 31.83 15.26 -17.71
CA ALA A 19 33.15 15.07 -17.10
C ALA A 19 33.48 16.20 -16.10
N ALA A 20 33.18 17.45 -16.43
CA ALA A 20 33.39 18.60 -15.55
C ALA A 20 32.57 18.51 -14.25
N ARG A 21 31.26 18.20 -14.37
CA ARG A 21 30.38 17.99 -13.19
C ARG A 21 30.85 16.82 -12.32
N THR A 22 31.26 15.71 -12.93
CA THR A 22 31.74 14.52 -12.21
C THR A 22 33.05 14.81 -11.47
N GLN A 23 33.98 15.54 -12.10
CA GLN A 23 35.22 15.95 -11.45
C GLN A 23 34.97 16.89 -10.26
N GLN A 24 34.04 17.84 -10.41
CA GLN A 24 33.68 18.75 -9.33
C GLN A 24 33.01 18.02 -8.16
N PHE A 25 32.09 17.10 -8.43
CA PHE A 25 31.46 16.26 -7.40
C PHE A 25 32.49 15.46 -6.60
N VAL A 26 33.49 14.87 -7.27
CA VAL A 26 34.58 14.14 -6.61
C VAL A 26 35.44 15.07 -5.75
N LYS A 27 35.74 16.30 -6.22
CA LYS A 27 36.47 17.30 -5.41
C LYS A 27 35.72 17.70 -4.15
N GLU A 28 34.41 17.88 -4.23
CA GLU A 28 33.57 18.20 -3.07
C GLU A 28 33.53 17.04 -2.06
N GLN A 29 33.35 15.79 -2.51
CA GLN A 29 33.32 14.61 -1.63
C GLN A 29 34.66 14.36 -0.93
N LEU A 30 35.78 14.75 -1.54
CA LEU A 30 37.13 14.63 -0.98
C LEU A 30 37.51 15.82 -0.07
N GLY A 31 36.60 16.79 0.13
CA GLY A 31 36.84 17.97 0.96
C GLY A 31 37.86 18.95 0.38
N GLN A 32 38.10 18.89 -0.94
CA GLN A 32 39.08 19.74 -1.65
C GLN A 32 38.43 20.95 -2.34
N ALA A 33 37.13 21.17 -2.15
CA ALA A 33 36.40 22.31 -2.67
C ALA A 33 36.18 23.35 -1.55
N GLU A 34 36.87 24.49 -1.63
CA GLU A 34 36.77 25.57 -0.63
C GLU A 34 35.55 26.49 -0.88
N ASP A 35 35.12 26.67 -2.14
CA ASP A 35 34.01 27.55 -2.52
C ASP A 35 32.84 26.77 -3.13
N LYS A 36 32.02 26.15 -2.27
CA LYS A 36 30.78 25.50 -2.69
C LYS A 36 29.65 26.52 -2.78
N THR A 37 28.99 26.60 -3.94
CA THR A 37 27.78 27.43 -4.07
C THR A 37 26.72 26.96 -3.06
N GLN A 38 26.18 27.89 -2.27
CA GLN A 38 25.15 27.58 -1.28
C GLN A 38 23.76 27.64 -1.91
N LEU A 39 22.88 26.76 -1.44
CA LEU A 39 21.46 26.79 -1.80
C LEU A 39 20.73 27.77 -0.85
N PRO A 40 19.69 28.48 -1.33
CA PRO A 40 18.88 29.34 -0.47
C PRO A 40 18.25 28.58 0.71
N ASP A 41 18.15 29.20 1.88
CA ASP A 41 17.60 28.55 3.08
C ASP A 41 16.18 28.01 2.85
N ASP A 42 15.30 28.82 2.24
CA ASP A 42 13.93 28.44 1.88
C ASP A 42 13.88 27.20 0.97
N TYR A 43 14.85 27.05 0.06
CA TYR A 43 14.97 25.88 -0.80
C TYR A 43 15.29 24.64 0.04
N THR A 44 16.28 24.73 0.93
CA THR A 44 16.67 23.60 1.79
C THR A 44 15.57 23.19 2.75
N GLU A 45 14.74 24.12 3.21
CA GLU A 45 13.56 23.81 4.03
C GLU A 45 12.52 23.02 3.22
N LEU A 46 12.24 23.44 1.98
CA LEU A 46 11.35 22.72 1.09
C LEU A 46 11.84 21.30 0.81
N GLU A 47 13.14 21.10 0.58
CA GLU A 47 13.73 19.77 0.41
C GLU A 47 13.46 18.87 1.62
N LYS A 48 13.72 19.37 2.84
CA LYS A 48 13.48 18.62 4.08
C LYS A 48 12.02 18.22 4.21
N ARG A 49 11.09 19.13 3.88
CA ARG A 49 9.64 18.86 3.93
C ARG A 49 9.22 17.82 2.89
N VAL A 50 9.75 17.89 1.67
CA VAL A 50 9.48 16.90 0.62
C VAL A 50 10.04 15.53 0.99
N ASP A 51 11.24 15.46 1.57
CA ASP A 51 11.85 14.21 2.02
C ASP A 51 11.08 13.58 3.19
N ALA A 52 10.58 14.40 4.12
CA ALA A 52 9.68 13.96 5.16
C ALA A 52 8.38 13.41 4.57
N LEU A 53 7.76 14.11 3.61
CA LEU A 53 6.54 13.65 2.94
C LEU A 53 6.75 12.32 2.21
N LYS A 54 7.87 12.15 1.51
CA LYS A 54 8.27 10.89 0.88
C LYS A 54 8.39 9.77 1.90
N SER A 55 9.08 10.04 3.01
CA SER A 55 9.26 9.06 4.09
C SER A 55 7.93 8.63 4.71
N VAL A 56 6.99 9.57 4.91
CA VAL A 56 5.63 9.28 5.37
C VAL A 56 4.91 8.36 4.38
N HIS A 57 5.01 8.65 3.07
CA HIS A 57 4.37 7.82 2.06
C HIS A 57 4.91 6.39 2.07
N GLN A 58 6.23 6.23 2.11
CA GLN A 58 6.89 4.93 2.14
C GLN A 58 6.55 4.13 3.40
N LYS A 59 6.59 4.77 4.58
CA LYS A 59 6.29 4.11 5.86
C LYS A 59 4.87 3.60 5.92
N LEU A 60 3.89 4.41 5.49
CA LEU A 60 2.50 3.96 5.46
C LEU A 60 2.32 2.82 4.46
N LEU A 61 2.83 2.98 3.23
CA LEU A 61 2.70 1.97 2.18
C LEU A 61 3.32 0.63 2.58
N GLN A 62 4.43 0.63 3.32
CA GLN A 62 5.09 -0.58 3.81
C GLN A 62 4.15 -1.47 4.64
N VAL A 63 3.24 -0.87 5.41
CA VAL A 63 2.29 -1.60 6.27
C VAL A 63 0.99 -1.84 5.53
N THR A 64 0.45 -0.81 4.88
CA THR A 64 -0.89 -0.87 4.28
C THR A 64 -0.92 -1.64 2.96
N SER A 65 0.22 -1.89 2.31
CA SER A 65 0.28 -2.79 1.14
C SER A 65 -0.21 -4.20 1.48
N GLN A 66 -0.20 -4.56 2.77
CA GLN A 66 -0.73 -5.83 3.23
C GLN A 66 -2.22 -6.00 2.91
N TYR A 67 -3.01 -4.92 2.78
CA TYR A 67 -4.40 -4.97 2.33
C TYR A 67 -4.58 -5.51 0.90
N SER A 68 -3.50 -5.62 0.12
CA SER A 68 -3.49 -6.31 -1.19
C SER A 68 -3.34 -7.83 -1.08
N ASN A 69 -3.00 -8.35 0.10
CA ASN A 69 -2.86 -9.79 0.34
C ASN A 69 -4.07 -10.32 1.12
N GLU A 70 -5.05 -10.91 0.42
CA GLU A 70 -6.27 -11.44 1.04
C GLU A 70 -6.03 -12.31 2.29
N ALA A 71 -4.94 -13.08 2.35
CA ALA A 71 -4.64 -13.97 3.46
C ALA A 71 -3.83 -13.31 4.60
N TYR A 72 -3.82 -11.98 4.72
CA TYR A 72 -2.94 -11.31 5.70
C TYR A 72 -3.27 -11.57 7.17
N ASP A 73 -4.55 -11.79 7.49
CA ASP A 73 -5.05 -12.09 8.84
C ASP A 73 -5.09 -13.60 9.11
N TYR A 74 -4.84 -14.41 8.07
CA TYR A 74 -4.79 -15.85 8.14
C TYR A 74 -3.72 -16.39 7.18
N PRO A 75 -2.44 -16.23 7.54
CA PRO A 75 -1.34 -16.72 6.73
C PRO A 75 -1.47 -18.24 6.51
N PRO A 76 -0.99 -18.77 5.37
CA PRO A 76 -1.25 -20.14 4.98
C PRO A 76 -0.81 -21.15 6.05
N ASN A 77 -1.79 -21.78 6.68
CA ASN A 77 -1.59 -22.94 7.55
C ASN A 77 -1.44 -24.18 6.68
N ILE A 78 -0.29 -24.87 6.78
CA ILE A 78 0.07 -26.08 6.00
C ILE A 78 -0.94 -27.24 6.21
N ARG A 79 -1.87 -27.11 7.17
CA ARG A 79 -2.85 -28.14 7.58
C ARG A 79 -4.27 -27.95 7.03
N GLU A 80 -4.57 -26.91 6.25
CA GLU A 80 -5.92 -26.80 5.67
C GLU A 80 -6.15 -27.81 4.53
N SER A 81 -7.21 -28.62 4.66
CA SER A 81 -7.62 -29.58 3.64
C SER A 81 -8.22 -28.86 2.42
N PHE A 82 -7.63 -29.08 1.24
CA PHE A 82 -8.07 -28.53 -0.05
C PHE A 82 -9.50 -28.90 -0.46
N ASN A 83 -10.13 -29.86 0.22
CA ASN A 83 -11.51 -30.30 -0.06
C ASN A 83 -12.58 -29.29 0.41
N ASP A 84 -12.26 -28.39 1.36
CA ASP A 84 -13.22 -27.41 1.89
C ASP A 84 -13.34 -26.13 1.05
N LEU A 85 -12.55 -26.00 -0.02
CA LEU A 85 -12.36 -24.74 -0.77
C LEU A 85 -13.34 -24.50 -1.93
N GLY A 86 -14.39 -25.31 -2.07
CA GLY A 86 -15.21 -25.33 -3.28
C GLY A 86 -16.39 -24.34 -3.32
N ARG A 87 -17.07 -24.07 -2.20
CA ARG A 87 -18.34 -23.31 -2.19
C ARG A 87 -18.44 -22.39 -0.98
N THR A 88 -19.12 -21.26 -1.11
CA THR A 88 -19.45 -20.36 0.01
C THR A 88 -20.38 -21.07 1.00
N ILE A 89 -20.38 -20.64 2.26
CA ILE A 89 -21.16 -21.28 3.33
C ILE A 89 -22.64 -20.96 3.15
N SER A 90 -22.96 -19.74 2.73
CA SER A 90 -24.33 -19.33 2.39
C SER A 90 -24.92 -20.20 1.29
N GLU A 91 -24.15 -20.53 0.24
CA GLU A 91 -24.57 -21.48 -0.79
C GLU A 91 -24.80 -22.88 -0.22
N LYS A 92 -23.91 -23.37 0.66
CA LYS A 92 -24.07 -24.68 1.30
C LYS A 92 -25.34 -24.75 2.15
N VAL A 93 -25.62 -23.74 2.96
CA VAL A 93 -26.84 -23.68 3.79
C VAL A 93 -28.09 -23.61 2.91
N GLN A 94 -28.08 -22.80 1.85
CA GLN A 94 -29.21 -22.73 0.92
C GLN A 94 -29.48 -24.07 0.23
N LEU A 95 -28.43 -24.78 -0.21
CA LEU A 95 -28.56 -26.10 -0.82
C LEU A 95 -29.09 -27.15 0.18
N LEU A 96 -28.64 -27.09 1.43
CA LEU A 96 -29.13 -27.97 2.49
C LEU A 96 -30.60 -27.70 2.84
N SER A 97 -31.03 -26.44 2.81
CA SER A 97 -32.43 -26.08 3.06
C SER A 97 -33.41 -26.62 2.01
N HIS A 98 -32.91 -26.98 0.83
CA HIS A 98 -33.70 -27.58 -0.25
C HIS A 98 -33.58 -29.10 -0.34
N ALA A 99 -32.67 -29.72 0.43
CA ALA A 99 -32.52 -31.17 0.43
C ALA A 99 -33.65 -31.83 1.23
N THR A 100 -34.32 -32.80 0.63
CA THR A 100 -35.45 -33.51 1.27
C THR A 100 -35.04 -34.88 1.83
N SER A 101 -33.79 -35.31 1.57
CA SER A 101 -33.23 -36.54 2.11
C SER A 101 -31.74 -36.41 2.43
N PRO A 102 -31.20 -37.25 3.34
CA PRO A 102 -29.76 -37.29 3.63
C PRO A 102 -28.89 -37.57 2.39
N ALA A 103 -29.40 -38.37 1.45
CA ALA A 103 -28.70 -38.67 0.20
C ALA A 103 -28.62 -37.43 -0.72
N GLU A 104 -29.69 -36.63 -0.79
CA GLU A 104 -29.70 -35.35 -1.53
C GLU A 104 -28.77 -34.32 -0.88
N ALA A 105 -28.74 -34.25 0.45
CA ALA A 105 -27.83 -33.36 1.19
C ALA A 105 -26.35 -33.72 0.93
N GLN A 106 -26.02 -35.02 0.96
CA GLN A 106 -24.67 -35.51 0.68
C GLN A 106 -24.24 -35.21 -0.78
N ALA A 107 -25.13 -35.44 -1.75
CA ALA A 107 -24.89 -35.14 -3.16
C ALA A 107 -24.72 -33.63 -3.40
N ALA A 108 -25.53 -32.80 -2.73
CA ALA A 108 -25.43 -31.36 -2.83
C ALA A 108 -24.09 -30.83 -2.29
N LEU A 109 -23.56 -31.40 -1.20
CA LEU A 109 -22.29 -30.98 -0.60
C LEU A 109 -21.04 -31.48 -1.35
N THR A 110 -21.13 -32.60 -2.08
CA THR A 110 -20.00 -33.25 -2.76
C THR A 110 -19.91 -32.95 -4.25
N ALA A 111 -20.94 -32.32 -4.82
CA ALA A 111 -20.94 -31.95 -6.23
C ALA A 111 -19.80 -30.95 -6.55
N PRO A 112 -19.14 -31.09 -7.72
CA PRO A 112 -18.01 -30.24 -8.09
C PRO A 112 -18.38 -28.76 -8.00
N PRO A 113 -17.49 -27.89 -7.49
CA PRO A 113 -17.77 -26.47 -7.38
C PRO A 113 -17.73 -25.81 -8.77
N SER A 114 -18.80 -25.09 -9.12
CA SER A 114 -18.83 -24.16 -10.26
C SER A 114 -18.46 -22.72 -9.87
N ALA A 115 -18.18 -22.48 -8.58
CA ALA A 115 -18.01 -21.16 -7.98
C ALA A 115 -16.55 -20.70 -7.89
N LYS A 116 -16.37 -19.40 -7.62
CA LYS A 116 -15.06 -18.77 -7.36
C LYS A 116 -14.36 -19.46 -6.17
N PRO A 117 -13.01 -19.47 -6.14
CA PRO A 117 -12.27 -19.97 -4.98
C PRO A 117 -12.77 -19.34 -3.68
N GLN A 118 -12.98 -20.15 -2.65
CA GLN A 118 -13.37 -19.68 -1.33
C GLN A 118 -12.36 -18.63 -0.80
N PRO A 119 -12.83 -17.49 -0.25
CA PRO A 119 -11.93 -16.49 0.27
C PRO A 119 -11.09 -17.00 1.46
N LYS A 120 -9.89 -16.46 1.59
CA LYS A 120 -8.84 -16.92 2.52
C LYS A 120 -8.65 -16.03 3.74
N THR A 121 -9.57 -15.10 3.97
CA THR A 121 -9.55 -14.28 5.20
C THR A 121 -9.76 -15.17 6.43
N PHE A 122 -9.30 -14.72 7.59
CA PHE A 122 -9.53 -15.43 8.85
C PHE A 122 -11.00 -15.73 9.15
N SER A 123 -11.91 -14.78 8.94
CA SER A 123 -13.34 -14.95 9.22
C SER A 123 -13.97 -16.05 8.37
N HIS A 124 -13.58 -16.16 7.09
CA HIS A 124 -13.98 -17.27 6.22
C HIS A 124 -13.42 -18.62 6.70
N ALA A 125 -12.18 -18.66 7.21
CA ALA A 125 -11.62 -19.87 7.79
C ALA A 125 -12.37 -20.33 9.05
N ILE A 126 -12.70 -19.40 9.96
CA ILE A 126 -13.57 -19.65 11.12
C ILE A 126 -14.92 -20.19 10.67
N ALA A 127 -15.53 -19.56 9.67
CA ALA A 127 -16.82 -19.94 9.16
C ALA A 127 -16.82 -21.39 8.63
N ARG A 128 -15.78 -21.78 7.88
CA ARG A 128 -15.62 -23.15 7.39
C ARG A 128 -15.47 -24.16 8.53
N ALA A 129 -14.63 -23.85 9.51
CA ALA A 129 -14.41 -24.71 10.67
C ALA A 129 -15.69 -24.89 11.50
N ALA A 130 -16.44 -23.80 11.73
CA ALA A 130 -17.70 -23.83 12.47
C ALA A 130 -18.77 -24.66 11.74
N LEU A 131 -18.92 -24.49 10.42
CA LEU A 131 -19.86 -25.28 9.63
C LEU A 131 -19.49 -26.78 9.65
N ALA A 132 -18.20 -27.11 9.48
CA ALA A 132 -17.74 -28.49 9.54
C ALA A 132 -18.02 -29.12 10.92
N GLY A 133 -17.78 -28.37 12.00
CA GLY A 133 -18.09 -28.81 13.37
C GLY A 133 -19.59 -29.04 13.58
N SER A 134 -20.44 -28.14 13.08
CA SER A 134 -21.89 -28.31 13.11
C SER A 134 -22.33 -29.60 12.41
N GLN A 135 -21.83 -29.85 11.20
CA GLN A 135 -22.14 -31.06 10.45
C GLN A 135 -21.67 -32.34 11.14
N MET A 136 -20.47 -32.33 11.74
CA MET A 136 -19.96 -33.46 12.50
C MET A 136 -20.87 -33.80 13.69
N LEU A 137 -21.35 -32.79 14.42
CA LEU A 137 -22.27 -32.99 15.54
C LEU A 137 -23.62 -33.50 15.07
N SER A 138 -24.20 -32.90 14.02
CA SER A 138 -25.49 -33.32 13.47
C SER A 138 -25.47 -34.74 12.90
N GLN A 139 -24.34 -35.20 12.36
CA GLN A 139 -24.19 -36.59 11.88
C GLN A 139 -23.98 -37.58 13.03
N ALA A 140 -23.32 -37.16 14.12
CA ALA A 140 -23.08 -37.99 15.28
C ALA A 140 -24.32 -38.13 16.19
N HIS A 141 -25.20 -37.12 16.20
CA HIS A 141 -26.47 -37.19 16.91
C HIS A 141 -27.50 -38.00 16.10
N THR A 142 -27.97 -39.12 16.68
CA THR A 142 -29.00 -39.98 16.08
C THR A 142 -30.42 -39.69 16.61
N ASP A 143 -30.53 -38.83 17.62
CA ASP A 143 -31.81 -38.45 18.23
C ASP A 143 -32.56 -37.43 17.38
N ALA A 144 -33.89 -37.43 17.47
CA ALA A 144 -34.75 -36.51 16.70
C ALA A 144 -34.66 -35.04 17.15
N ALA A 145 -33.99 -34.75 18.28
CA ALA A 145 -33.78 -33.41 18.79
C ALA A 145 -32.48 -32.81 18.22
N GLU A 146 -32.54 -31.56 17.77
CA GLU A 146 -31.36 -30.84 17.26
C GLU A 146 -30.35 -30.58 18.39
N ASP A 147 -29.07 -30.79 18.11
CA ASP A 147 -27.98 -30.46 19.02
C ASP A 147 -27.81 -28.92 19.11
N PRO A 148 -28.00 -28.28 20.29
CA PRO A 148 -27.92 -26.83 20.42
C PRO A 148 -26.56 -26.24 20.00
N LEU A 149 -25.47 -26.98 20.19
CA LEU A 149 -24.13 -26.56 19.77
C LEU A 149 -24.01 -26.63 18.25
N ALA A 150 -24.57 -27.65 17.60
CA ALA A 150 -24.59 -27.74 16.15
C ALA A 150 -25.33 -26.55 15.51
N VAL A 151 -26.49 -26.18 16.08
CA VAL A 151 -27.27 -25.01 15.65
C VAL A 151 -26.50 -23.70 15.90
N GLY A 152 -25.88 -23.55 17.07
CA GLY A 152 -25.06 -22.38 17.38
C GLY A 152 -23.88 -22.21 16.43
N LEU A 153 -23.18 -23.30 16.12
CA LEU A 153 -22.05 -23.31 15.18
C LEU A 153 -22.48 -22.96 13.74
N GLU A 154 -23.64 -23.43 13.27
CA GLU A 154 -24.16 -23.05 11.95
C GLU A 154 -24.46 -21.56 11.85
N LYS A 155 -25.12 -20.98 12.87
CA LYS A 155 -25.41 -19.54 12.93
C LYS A 155 -24.13 -18.71 13.02
N PHE A 156 -23.15 -19.15 13.80
CA PHE A 156 -21.85 -18.50 13.90
C PHE A 156 -21.06 -18.57 12.58
N ALA A 157 -21.16 -19.69 11.85
CA ALA A 157 -20.54 -19.83 10.54
C ALA A 157 -21.08 -18.78 9.55
N LEU A 158 -22.40 -18.63 9.46
CA LEU A 158 -23.05 -17.64 8.58
C LEU A 158 -22.70 -16.19 8.95
N ALA A 159 -22.64 -15.87 10.25
CA ALA A 159 -22.22 -14.55 10.69
C ALA A 159 -20.74 -14.27 10.34
N SER A 160 -19.86 -15.25 10.57
CA SER A 160 -18.43 -15.14 10.27
C SER A 160 -18.16 -14.99 8.77
N GLU A 161 -18.92 -15.67 7.92
CA GLU A 161 -18.89 -15.47 6.47
C GLU A 161 -19.24 -14.02 6.09
N LYS A 162 -20.34 -13.47 6.61
CA LYS A 162 -20.74 -12.08 6.36
C LYS A 162 -19.69 -11.07 6.83
N VAL A 163 -19.04 -11.32 7.97
CA VAL A 163 -17.92 -10.49 8.45
C VAL A 163 -16.74 -10.57 7.48
N GLY A 164 -16.44 -11.78 6.97
CA GLY A 164 -15.43 -11.98 5.93
C GLY A 164 -15.72 -11.20 4.65
N GLU A 165 -16.95 -11.21 4.16
CA GLU A 165 -17.36 -10.43 2.97
C GLU A 165 -17.25 -8.92 3.18
N ALA A 166 -17.62 -8.42 4.36
CA ALA A 166 -17.43 -7.02 4.73
C ALA A 166 -15.92 -6.64 4.73
N ARG A 167 -15.06 -7.56 5.18
CA ARG A 167 -13.60 -7.38 5.14
C ARG A 167 -13.07 -7.34 3.71
N LEU A 168 -13.53 -8.22 2.82
CA LEU A 168 -13.15 -8.16 1.40
C LEU A 168 -13.56 -6.84 0.74
N THR A 169 -14.72 -6.30 1.12
CA THR A 169 -15.19 -5.00 0.64
C THR A 169 -14.28 -3.86 1.12
N GLN A 170 -13.90 -3.85 2.40
CA GLN A 170 -12.92 -2.89 2.94
C GLN A 170 -11.61 -2.92 2.16
N ASP A 171 -11.05 -4.11 1.97
CA ASP A 171 -9.77 -4.27 1.30
C ASP A 171 -9.82 -3.78 -0.15
N ALA A 172 -10.91 -4.07 -0.87
CA ALA A 172 -11.11 -3.57 -2.22
C ALA A 172 -11.20 -2.03 -2.27
N GLN A 173 -11.88 -1.41 -1.30
CA GLN A 173 -11.94 0.05 -1.18
C GLN A 173 -10.57 0.64 -0.85
N ILE A 174 -9.83 0.06 0.10
CA ILE A 174 -8.49 0.50 0.48
C ILE A 174 -7.52 0.39 -0.70
N GLN A 175 -7.55 -0.72 -1.43
CA GLN A 175 -6.70 -0.91 -2.61
C GLN A 175 -6.98 0.15 -3.69
N SER A 176 -8.26 0.35 -4.02
CA SER A 176 -8.66 1.22 -5.12
C SER A 176 -8.59 2.72 -4.80
N ARG A 177 -8.87 3.13 -3.56
CA ARG A 177 -8.97 4.55 -3.18
C ARG A 177 -7.76 5.06 -2.43
N PHE A 178 -7.23 4.28 -1.48
CA PHE A 178 -6.05 4.68 -0.71
C PHE A 178 -4.75 4.27 -1.40
N LEU A 179 -4.50 2.96 -1.58
CA LEU A 179 -3.20 2.48 -2.07
C LEU A 179 -2.87 2.98 -3.48
N ALA A 180 -3.86 3.05 -4.37
CA ALA A 180 -3.66 3.57 -5.72
C ALA A 180 -3.20 5.04 -5.70
N GLY A 181 -3.97 5.94 -5.07
CA GLY A 181 -3.63 7.36 -4.99
C GLY A 181 -2.35 7.65 -4.20
N TRP A 182 -2.10 6.86 -3.15
CA TRP A 182 -0.89 6.97 -2.33
C TRP A 182 0.36 6.58 -3.14
N ASN A 183 0.27 5.51 -3.94
CA ASN A 183 1.32 5.13 -4.89
C ASN A 183 1.53 6.18 -5.98
N THR A 184 0.46 6.78 -6.53
CA THR A 184 0.59 7.85 -7.53
C THR A 184 1.36 9.05 -6.97
N THR A 185 1.07 9.47 -5.74
CA THR A 185 1.80 10.58 -5.11
C THR A 185 3.30 10.23 -4.95
N LEU A 186 3.61 9.00 -4.54
CA LEU A 186 4.99 8.53 -4.38
C LEU A 186 5.75 8.40 -5.71
N ASN A 187 5.14 7.81 -6.73
CA ASN A 187 5.79 7.44 -7.99
C ASN A 187 5.67 8.50 -9.08
N THR A 188 4.93 9.58 -8.86
CA THR A 188 4.76 10.65 -9.86
C THR A 188 5.14 11.99 -9.24
N ASN A 189 4.34 12.49 -8.31
CA ASN A 189 4.53 13.83 -7.74
C ASN A 189 5.89 13.96 -7.03
N LEU A 190 6.22 13.02 -6.15
CA LEU A 190 7.51 12.99 -5.45
C LEU A 190 8.69 12.66 -6.39
N MET A 191 8.46 11.94 -7.49
CA MET A 191 9.49 11.72 -8.51
C MET A 191 9.79 13.01 -9.29
N PHE A 192 8.80 13.86 -9.57
CA PHE A 192 9.03 15.17 -10.18
C PHE A 192 9.88 16.06 -9.29
N ALA A 193 9.59 16.14 -7.99
CA ALA A 193 10.42 16.87 -7.05
C ALA A 193 11.85 16.30 -6.97
N THR A 194 12.00 14.98 -6.97
CA THR A 194 13.33 14.33 -6.99
C THR A 194 14.12 14.70 -8.25
N LYS A 195 13.47 14.73 -9.43
CA LYS A 195 14.10 15.11 -10.69
C LYS A 195 14.50 16.59 -10.70
N ALA A 196 13.62 17.48 -10.26
CA ALA A 196 13.90 18.92 -10.19
C ALA A 196 15.09 19.22 -9.27
N ARG A 197 15.14 18.59 -8.09
CA ARG A 197 16.29 18.69 -7.16
C ARG A 197 17.59 18.21 -7.79
N ARG A 198 17.55 17.11 -8.55
CA ARG A 198 18.74 16.64 -9.27
C ARG A 198 19.21 17.64 -10.33
N ASN A 199 18.31 18.37 -10.98
CA ASN A 199 18.70 19.41 -11.93
C ASN A 199 19.34 20.62 -11.25
N VAL A 200 18.85 21.03 -10.07
CA VAL A 200 19.48 22.06 -9.23
C VAL A 200 20.88 21.64 -8.82
N GLU A 201 21.06 20.41 -8.34
CA GLU A 201 22.40 19.90 -8.00
C GLU A 201 23.35 19.90 -9.20
N ASN A 202 22.85 19.46 -10.37
CA ASN A 202 23.65 19.43 -11.60
C ASN A 202 24.04 20.83 -12.10
N SER A 203 23.14 21.81 -12.01
CA SER A 203 23.41 23.20 -12.41
C SER A 203 24.33 23.90 -11.41
N ARG A 204 24.19 23.62 -10.09
CA ARG A 204 25.14 24.08 -9.07
C ARG A 204 26.55 23.55 -9.34
N LEU A 205 26.71 22.24 -9.56
CA LEU A 205 28.00 21.63 -9.89
C LEU A 205 28.59 22.21 -11.18
N MET A 206 27.74 22.53 -12.16
CA MET A 206 28.18 23.18 -13.39
C MET A 206 28.71 24.59 -13.10
N LEU A 207 27.98 25.40 -12.35
CA LEU A 207 28.39 26.74 -11.94
C LEU A 207 29.71 26.72 -11.19
N ASP A 208 29.86 25.83 -10.21
CA ASP A 208 31.10 25.65 -9.44
C ASP A 208 32.27 25.26 -10.36
N SER A 209 32.04 24.36 -11.32
CA SER A 209 33.06 23.94 -12.28
C SER A 209 33.48 25.06 -13.24
N VAL A 210 32.53 25.89 -13.69
CA VAL A 210 32.81 27.05 -14.57
C VAL A 210 33.60 28.09 -13.79
N LYS A 211 33.15 28.45 -12.58
CA LYS A 211 33.87 29.39 -11.69
C LYS A 211 35.31 28.92 -11.41
N ALA A 212 35.50 27.63 -11.13
CA ALA A 212 36.83 27.05 -10.93
C ALA A 212 37.70 27.09 -12.19
N SER A 213 37.12 26.78 -13.36
CA SER A 213 37.85 26.78 -14.63
C SER A 213 38.31 28.17 -15.08
N LYS A 214 37.52 29.21 -14.75
CA LYS A 214 37.78 30.59 -15.12
C LYS A 214 38.59 31.36 -14.07
N GLY A 215 38.93 30.74 -12.95
CA GLY A 215 39.68 31.39 -11.87
C GLY A 215 38.84 32.35 -11.02
N ALA A 216 37.51 32.28 -11.13
CA ALA A 216 36.58 33.11 -10.36
C ALA A 216 36.44 32.67 -8.88
N SER A 217 37.01 31.52 -8.51
CA SER A 217 37.01 30.96 -7.15
C SER A 217 37.83 31.74 -6.11
N ARG A 218 38.21 33.00 -6.36
CA ARG A 218 39.01 33.82 -5.41
C ARG A 218 38.59 35.28 -5.34
N GLY A 219 37.38 35.61 -5.81
CA GLY A 219 36.86 36.99 -5.77
C GLY A 219 37.51 37.92 -6.80
N ASP A 220 38.37 37.40 -7.68
CA ASP A 220 39.04 38.18 -8.74
C ASP A 220 38.20 38.22 -10.03
N ILE A 221 36.89 38.48 -9.88
CA ILE A 221 35.94 38.60 -11.00
C ILE A 221 36.34 39.79 -11.89
N ASP A 222 36.98 40.81 -11.30
CA ASP A 222 37.33 42.04 -11.98
C ASP A 222 38.42 41.89 -13.06
N ASN A 223 39.27 40.87 -12.95
CA ASN A 223 40.32 40.56 -13.90
C ASN A 223 39.94 39.49 -14.94
N LEU A 224 38.68 39.04 -14.96
CA LEU A 224 38.19 38.07 -15.94
C LEU A 224 37.95 38.71 -17.31
N THR A 225 38.23 37.95 -18.38
CA THR A 225 37.86 38.34 -19.74
C THR A 225 36.34 38.43 -19.87
N GLU A 226 35.86 39.25 -20.81
CA GLU A 226 34.42 39.42 -21.06
C GLU A 226 33.75 38.07 -21.38
N GLU A 227 34.42 37.21 -22.15
CA GLU A 227 33.93 35.87 -22.46
C GLU A 227 33.82 34.99 -21.21
N ALA A 228 34.77 35.09 -20.27
CA ALA A 228 34.74 34.31 -19.03
C ALA A 228 33.63 34.79 -18.09
N ARG A 229 33.34 36.10 -18.05
CA ARG A 229 32.22 36.68 -17.30
C ARG A 229 30.88 36.21 -17.87
N SER A 230 30.71 36.28 -19.19
CA SER A 230 29.49 35.84 -19.87
C SER A 230 29.19 34.34 -19.66
N GLU A 231 30.21 33.47 -19.68
CA GLU A 231 30.02 32.04 -19.39
C GLU A 231 29.61 31.78 -17.93
N ILE A 232 30.12 32.55 -16.97
CA ILE A 232 29.72 32.44 -15.56
C ILE A 232 28.28 32.92 -15.40
N GLU A 233 27.92 34.08 -15.95
CA GLU A 233 26.56 34.64 -15.91
C GLU A 233 25.54 33.65 -16.48
N GLN A 234 25.84 33.03 -17.62
CA GLN A 234 24.98 32.01 -18.20
C GLN A 234 24.78 30.79 -17.28
N ALA A 235 25.83 30.36 -16.57
CA ALA A 235 25.72 29.25 -15.62
C ALA A 235 24.97 29.65 -14.34
N GLU A 236 25.06 30.91 -13.92
CA GLU A 236 24.29 31.48 -12.81
C GLU A 236 22.80 31.56 -13.15
N ASP A 237 22.46 32.08 -14.33
CA ASP A 237 21.07 32.13 -14.81
C ASP A 237 20.42 30.75 -14.87
N GLU A 238 21.15 29.74 -15.39
CA GLU A 238 20.66 28.36 -15.41
C GLU A 238 20.44 27.81 -14.00
N PHE A 239 21.37 28.06 -13.07
CA PHE A 239 21.23 27.62 -11.68
C PHE A 239 20.03 28.29 -10.98
N VAL A 240 19.83 29.59 -11.18
CA VAL A 240 18.68 30.33 -10.65
C VAL A 240 17.39 29.77 -11.25
N GLY A 241 17.32 29.59 -12.58
CA GLY A 241 16.16 29.05 -13.26
C GLY A 241 15.78 27.65 -12.79
N GLN A 242 16.74 26.73 -12.66
CA GLN A 242 16.50 25.38 -12.13
C GLN A 242 16.03 25.43 -10.67
N THR A 243 16.56 26.36 -9.87
CA THR A 243 16.17 26.52 -8.46
C THR A 243 14.72 27.01 -8.35
N GLU A 244 14.32 28.01 -9.14
CA GLU A 244 12.95 28.52 -9.17
C GLU A 244 11.94 27.46 -9.64
N GLU A 245 12.27 26.70 -10.69
CA GLU A 245 11.45 25.58 -11.15
C GLU A 245 11.27 24.54 -10.05
N ALA A 246 12.36 24.14 -9.40
CA ALA A 246 12.33 23.16 -8.33
C ALA A 246 11.53 23.64 -7.11
N VAL A 247 11.62 24.93 -6.74
CA VAL A 247 10.76 25.52 -5.70
C VAL A 247 9.29 25.39 -6.08
N GLY A 248 8.91 25.72 -7.32
CA GLY A 248 7.54 25.59 -7.80
C GLY A 248 7.03 24.15 -7.74
N VAL A 249 7.82 23.19 -8.22
CA VAL A 249 7.49 21.76 -8.17
C VAL A 249 7.34 21.27 -6.73
N MET A 250 8.29 21.60 -5.84
CA MET A 250 8.25 21.15 -4.44
C MET A 250 7.04 21.71 -3.69
N LYS A 251 6.69 22.99 -3.90
CA LYS A 251 5.46 23.59 -3.32
C LYS A 251 4.20 22.86 -3.81
N ASN A 252 4.08 22.63 -5.11
CA ASN A 252 2.94 21.89 -5.67
C ASN A 252 2.80 20.48 -5.08
N VAL A 253 3.93 19.79 -4.83
CA VAL A 253 3.93 18.47 -4.19
C VAL A 253 3.52 18.52 -2.72
N LEU A 254 3.84 19.60 -2.00
CA LEU A 254 3.50 19.77 -0.58
C LEU A 254 2.05 20.26 -0.36
N ASP A 255 1.55 21.09 -1.28
CA ASP A 255 0.25 21.76 -1.14
C ASP A 255 -0.92 20.96 -1.72
N THR A 256 -0.63 19.82 -2.37
CA THR A 256 -1.67 18.94 -2.91
C THR A 256 -2.53 18.34 -1.79
N PRO A 257 -3.88 18.40 -1.90
CA PRO A 257 -4.78 17.84 -0.89
C PRO A 257 -4.87 16.30 -0.95
N GLU A 258 -4.27 15.69 -1.97
CA GLU A 258 -4.41 14.27 -2.30
C GLU A 258 -4.05 13.32 -1.14
N PRO A 259 -2.90 13.45 -0.44
CA PRO A 259 -2.59 12.57 0.69
C PRO A 259 -3.66 12.59 1.78
N LEU A 260 -4.20 13.78 2.10
CA LEU A 260 -5.21 13.89 3.14
C LEU A 260 -6.54 13.27 2.70
N ARG A 261 -6.93 13.45 1.43
CA ARG A 261 -8.10 12.78 0.84
C ARG A 261 -7.96 11.27 0.90
N ASN A 262 -6.81 10.73 0.49
CA ASN A 262 -6.56 9.30 0.50
C ASN A 262 -6.62 8.74 1.92
N LEU A 263 -6.06 9.47 2.91
CA LEU A 263 -6.15 9.07 4.31
C LEU A 263 -7.60 9.04 4.81
N ALA A 264 -8.42 10.00 4.40
CA ALA A 264 -9.85 9.99 4.71
C ALA A 264 -10.56 8.76 4.12
N ASP A 265 -10.23 8.36 2.89
CA ASP A 265 -10.76 7.15 2.26
C ASP A 265 -10.35 5.87 3.01
N LEU A 266 -9.11 5.80 3.51
CA LEU A 266 -8.66 4.68 4.36
C LEU A 266 -9.50 4.59 5.64
N VAL A 267 -9.68 5.71 6.34
CA VAL A 267 -10.48 5.77 7.57
C VAL A 267 -11.93 5.40 7.29
N ALA A 268 -12.52 5.89 6.20
CA ALA A 268 -13.89 5.60 5.82
C ALA A 268 -14.10 4.10 5.56
N ALA A 269 -13.20 3.46 4.81
CA ALA A 269 -13.27 2.02 4.54
C ALA A 269 -13.17 1.18 5.82
N GLN A 270 -12.23 1.52 6.72
CA GLN A 270 -12.08 0.86 8.01
C GLN A 270 -13.33 1.04 8.90
N LEU A 271 -13.87 2.26 8.94
CA LEU A 271 -15.06 2.57 9.72
C LEU A 271 -16.28 1.79 9.23
N GLU A 272 -16.48 1.70 7.92
CA GLU A 272 -17.57 0.94 7.30
C GLU A 272 -17.50 -0.54 7.69
N TYR A 273 -16.32 -1.16 7.59
CA TYR A 273 -16.10 -2.54 8.00
C TYR A 273 -16.39 -2.77 9.49
N HIS A 274 -15.80 -1.96 10.37
CA HIS A 274 -15.98 -2.14 11.81
C HIS A 274 -17.45 -1.98 12.24
N LYS A 275 -18.17 -1.03 11.64
CA LYS A 275 -19.62 -0.90 11.85
C LYS A 275 -20.37 -2.14 11.38
N LYS A 276 -20.06 -2.63 10.18
CA LYS A 276 -20.74 -3.79 9.62
C LYS A 276 -20.50 -5.06 10.45
N ALA A 277 -19.27 -5.28 10.90
CA ALA A 277 -18.92 -6.38 11.78
C ALA A 277 -19.65 -6.29 13.12
N TYR A 278 -19.75 -5.09 13.71
CA TYR A 278 -20.53 -4.84 14.92
C TYR A 278 -22.00 -5.20 14.73
N GLU A 279 -22.64 -4.74 13.65
CA GLU A 279 -24.05 -5.05 13.35
C GLU A 279 -24.27 -6.57 13.28
N ILE A 280 -23.45 -7.27 12.48
CA ILE A 280 -23.57 -8.71 12.28
C ILE A 280 -23.42 -9.49 13.60
N LEU A 281 -22.41 -9.16 14.40
CA LEU A 281 -22.15 -9.88 15.65
C LEU A 281 -23.17 -9.50 16.74
N SER A 282 -23.67 -8.27 16.74
CA SER A 282 -24.72 -7.83 17.67
C SER A 282 -26.06 -8.51 17.39
N GLU A 283 -26.35 -8.84 16.12
CA GLU A 283 -27.51 -9.66 15.74
C GLU A 283 -27.34 -11.13 16.19
N LEU A 284 -26.13 -11.68 16.09
CA LEU A 284 -25.86 -13.07 16.47
C LEU A 284 -25.84 -13.28 17.98
N ALA A 285 -25.23 -12.37 18.74
CA ALA A 285 -24.99 -12.51 20.18
C ALA A 285 -26.22 -12.98 20.97
N PRO A 286 -27.40 -12.32 20.90
CA PRO A 286 -28.58 -12.76 21.68
C PRO A 286 -29.09 -14.15 21.26
N VAL A 287 -28.82 -14.58 20.03
CA VAL A 287 -29.22 -15.93 19.57
C VAL A 287 -28.36 -17.00 20.23
N ILE A 288 -27.06 -16.77 20.35
CA ILE A 288 -26.14 -17.68 21.04
C ILE A 288 -26.43 -17.68 22.54
N ASP A 289 -26.68 -16.52 23.15
CA ASP A 289 -27.05 -16.41 24.56
C ASP A 289 -28.34 -17.19 24.86
N GLY A 290 -29.34 -17.09 23.97
CA GLY A 290 -30.58 -17.87 24.07
C GLY A 290 -30.33 -19.38 24.08
N LEU A 291 -29.53 -19.88 23.13
CA LEU A 291 -29.15 -21.30 23.06
C LEU A 291 -28.40 -21.76 24.31
N GLN A 292 -27.48 -20.94 24.81
CA GLN A 292 -26.75 -21.24 26.04
C GLN A 292 -27.70 -21.37 27.25
N VAL A 293 -28.58 -20.39 27.45
CA VAL A 293 -29.51 -20.38 28.60
C VAL A 293 -30.45 -21.58 28.55
N GLU A 294 -30.97 -21.92 27.37
CA GLU A 294 -31.81 -23.09 27.18
C GLU A 294 -31.06 -24.39 27.50
N GLN A 295 -29.83 -24.53 27.00
CA GLN A 295 -29.00 -25.70 27.27
C GLN A 295 -28.68 -25.85 28.75
N GLU A 296 -28.34 -24.75 29.44
CA GLU A 296 -28.11 -24.75 30.90
C GLU A 296 -29.37 -25.16 31.68
N ALA A 297 -30.54 -24.65 31.29
CA ALA A 297 -31.80 -24.99 31.92
C ALA A 297 -32.14 -26.48 31.75
N ASN A 298 -31.95 -27.03 30.55
CA ASN A 298 -32.16 -28.44 30.26
C ASN A 298 -31.18 -29.32 31.03
N TYR A 299 -29.91 -28.91 31.13
CA TYR A 299 -28.89 -29.59 31.93
C TYR A 299 -29.22 -29.61 33.42
N ARG A 300 -29.75 -28.51 33.99
CA ARG A 300 -30.16 -28.48 35.40
C ARG A 300 -31.35 -29.41 35.64
N LYS A 301 -32.39 -29.34 34.79
CA LYS A 301 -33.59 -30.18 34.90
C LYS A 301 -33.27 -31.68 34.85
N SER A 302 -32.37 -32.10 33.95
CA SER A 302 -32.00 -33.52 33.84
C SER A 302 -31.26 -34.05 35.08
N ARG A 303 -30.63 -33.17 35.86
CA ARG A 303 -29.93 -33.52 37.10
C ARG A 303 -30.80 -33.42 38.36
N GLU A 304 -31.83 -32.58 38.36
CA GLU A 304 -32.80 -32.47 39.45
C GLU A 304 -33.87 -33.57 39.40
N GLY A 305 -34.11 -34.15 38.21
CA GLY A 305 -35.04 -35.27 38.00
C GLY A 305 -34.41 -36.68 38.11
N ALA A 306 -33.13 -36.78 38.45
CA ALA A 306 -32.38 -38.03 38.67
C ALA A 306 -32.06 -38.22 40.15
#